data_AF-A0A3B3VIP9-F1
#
_entry.id   AF-A0A3B3VIP9-F1
#
_cell.length_a   1.000
_cell.length_b   1.000
_cell.length_c   1.000
_cell.angle_alpha   90.00
_cell.angle_beta   90.00
_cell.angle_gamma   90.00
#
_symmetry.space_group_name_H-M   'P 1'
#
loop_
_entity.id
_entity.type
_entity.pdbx_description
1 polymer ?
#
loop_
_entity_poly.entity_id
_entity_poly.type
_entity_poly.pdbx_seq_one_letter_code
_entity_poly.pdbx_strand_id
1 'polypeptide(L)'
;MNQREMQVKNRVCAVALTDSAHNIWHQETSKGTQDWMQQCCCNWVSSPEPLDTQLEPMLPDCPRVSAGTERHELTSWMSFESIFRFFNEVLKTKEEEEAEESSNVVTTRSGSLKNKHQDL
;
A
#
# COMPACT_ATOMS: atom_id res chain seq x y z
N MET A 1 10.59 -14.77 -5.52
CA MET A 1 10.62 -13.73 -4.46
C MET A 1 11.62 -14.19 -3.40
N ASN A 2 12.59 -13.37 -3.02
CA ASN A 2 13.54 -13.77 -1.97
C ASN A 2 12.89 -13.63 -0.57
N GLN A 3 13.42 -14.32 0.43
CA GLN A 3 12.85 -14.35 1.80
C GLN A 3 12.66 -12.95 2.40
N ARG A 4 13.58 -12.03 2.11
CA ARG A 4 13.54 -10.65 2.63
C ARG A 4 12.39 -9.86 2.04
N GLU A 5 12.16 -9.98 0.74
CA GLU A 5 11.06 -9.32 0.03
C GLU A 5 9.70 -9.76 0.62
N MET A 6 9.51 -11.06 0.85
CA MET A 6 8.30 -11.58 1.49
C MET A 6 8.11 -11.06 2.91
N GLN A 7 9.18 -11.00 3.72
CA GLN A 7 9.11 -10.47 5.09
C GLN A 7 8.68 -9.01 5.15
N VAL A 8 9.12 -8.19 4.19
CA VAL A 8 8.73 -6.77 4.11
C VAL A 8 7.27 -6.67 3.69
N LYS A 9 6.90 -7.31 2.58
CA LYS A 9 5.55 -7.21 2.00
C LYS A 9 4.46 -7.74 2.93
N ASN A 10 4.77 -8.71 3.78
CA ASN A 10 3.82 -9.25 4.75
C ASN A 10 3.61 -8.38 5.99
N ARG A 11 4.45 -7.36 6.23
CA ARG A 11 4.42 -6.55 7.46
C ARG A 11 4.16 -5.07 7.21
N VAL A 12 4.63 -4.56 6.07
CA VAL A 12 4.54 -3.15 5.74
C VAL A 12 3.31 -2.92 4.85
N CYS A 13 2.36 -2.12 5.34
CA CYS A 13 1.15 -1.76 4.60
C CYS A 13 1.26 -0.42 3.87
N ALA A 14 2.07 0.50 4.39
CA ALA A 14 2.20 1.86 3.87
C ALA A 14 3.64 2.36 4.04
N VAL A 15 4.11 3.17 3.10
CA VAL A 15 5.40 3.87 3.15
C VAL A 15 5.18 5.30 2.67
N ALA A 16 5.50 6.27 3.50
CA ALA A 16 5.57 7.67 3.08
C ALA A 16 7.02 8.06 2.82
N LEU A 17 7.29 8.58 1.63
CA LEU A 17 8.57 9.14 1.22
C LEU A 17 8.46 10.67 1.23
N THR A 18 9.52 11.36 1.62
CA THR A 18 9.57 12.83 1.62
C THR A 18 10.73 13.27 0.73
N ASP A 19 10.38 13.80 -0.44
CA ASP A 19 11.29 14.29 -1.49
C ASP A 19 12.41 13.30 -1.84
N SER A 20 12.06 12.02 -1.89
CA SER A 20 13.00 10.95 -2.21
C SER A 20 13.37 10.96 -3.70
N ALA A 21 14.66 11.04 -4.02
CA ALA A 21 15.22 10.99 -5.38
C ALA A 21 15.39 9.56 -5.95
N HIS A 22 14.67 8.58 -5.39
CA HIS A 22 14.69 7.21 -5.90
C HIS A 22 14.16 7.08 -7.34
N ASN A 23 14.53 6.00 -8.00
CA ASN A 23 14.01 5.65 -9.33
C ASN A 23 13.99 4.13 -9.45
N ILE A 24 12.79 3.55 -9.39
CA ILE A 24 12.62 2.09 -9.45
C ILE A 24 12.92 1.51 -10.83
N TRP A 25 12.89 2.32 -11.87
CA TRP A 25 13.12 1.89 -13.25
C TRP A 25 14.60 1.54 -13.50
N HIS A 26 15.52 2.26 -12.84
CA HIS A 26 16.96 1.99 -12.93
C HIS A 26 17.45 0.91 -11.96
N GLN A 27 16.61 0.48 -11.01
CA GLN A 27 16.90 -0.65 -10.15
C GLN A 27 16.19 -1.86 -10.77
N GLU A 28 16.93 -2.91 -11.15
CA GLU A 28 16.40 -4.16 -11.74
C GLU A 28 15.41 -4.87 -10.79
N THR A 29 14.23 -4.30 -10.63
CA THR A 29 13.21 -4.69 -9.66
C THR A 29 12.22 -5.66 -10.29
N SER A 30 11.73 -6.59 -9.49
CA SER A 30 10.68 -7.50 -9.93
C SER A 30 9.38 -6.73 -10.17
N LYS A 31 8.53 -7.21 -11.09
CA LYS A 31 7.20 -6.64 -11.32
C LYS A 31 6.38 -6.58 -10.01
N GLY A 32 6.47 -7.60 -9.18
CA GLY A 32 5.80 -7.62 -7.87
C GLY A 32 6.33 -6.55 -6.91
N THR A 33 7.58 -6.11 -7.00
CA THR A 33 8.09 -4.97 -6.23
C THR A 33 7.57 -3.65 -6.76
N GLN A 34 7.53 -3.49 -8.08
CA GLN A 34 6.96 -2.30 -8.71
C GLN A 34 5.48 -2.12 -8.34
N ASP A 35 4.70 -3.20 -8.42
CA ASP A 35 3.28 -3.19 -8.05
C ASP A 35 3.09 -2.88 -6.56
N TRP A 36 3.93 -3.46 -5.70
CA TRP A 36 3.90 -3.18 -4.27
C TRP A 36 4.24 -1.71 -3.97
N MET A 37 5.23 -1.12 -4.66
CA MET A 37 5.53 0.30 -4.50
C MET A 37 4.41 1.20 -4.99
N GLN A 38 3.74 0.82 -6.09
CA GLN A 38 2.57 1.56 -6.58
C GLN A 38 1.40 1.56 -5.58
N GLN A 39 1.22 0.46 -4.85
CA GLN A 39 0.09 0.26 -3.94
C GLN A 39 0.36 0.77 -2.51
N CYS A 40 1.57 0.55 -2.00
CA CYS A 40 1.89 0.79 -0.60
C CYS A 40 2.69 2.08 -0.38
N CYS A 41 3.28 2.67 -1.40
CA CYS A 41 4.11 3.86 -1.23
C CYS A 41 3.42 5.13 -1.74
N CYS A 42 3.76 6.28 -1.16
CA CYS A 42 3.48 7.59 -1.73
C CYS A 42 4.64 8.55 -1.40
N ASN A 43 5.03 9.39 -2.36
CA ASN A 43 6.11 10.36 -2.21
C ASN A 43 5.58 11.80 -2.20
N TRP A 44 5.77 12.50 -1.08
CA TRP A 44 5.50 13.93 -0.98
C TRP A 44 6.75 14.68 -1.43
N VAL A 45 6.68 15.28 -2.61
CA VAL A 45 7.85 15.88 -3.28
C VAL A 45 7.79 17.40 -3.27
N SER A 46 8.95 18.02 -3.38
CA SER A 46 9.06 19.46 -3.56
C SER A 46 8.35 19.90 -4.84
N SER A 47 7.45 20.87 -4.71
CA SER A 47 6.59 21.36 -5.80
C SER A 47 5.93 22.69 -5.42
N PRO A 48 5.71 23.60 -6.39
CA PRO A 48 4.96 24.83 -6.17
C PRO A 48 3.45 24.61 -6.03
N GLU A 49 2.95 23.42 -6.40
CA GLU A 49 1.53 23.09 -6.31
C GLU A 49 1.06 23.00 -4.85
N PRO A 50 -0.24 23.23 -4.55
CA PRO A 50 -0.78 23.03 -3.21
C PRO A 50 -0.51 21.63 -2.67
N LEU A 51 -0.38 21.51 -1.34
CA LEU A 51 -0.22 20.22 -0.64
C LEU A 51 -1.27 19.20 -1.14
N ASP A 52 -0.82 17.96 -1.35
CA ASP A 52 -1.62 16.81 -1.82
C ASP A 52 -2.07 16.86 -3.28
N THR A 53 -1.67 17.87 -4.04
CA THR A 53 -1.90 17.86 -5.49
C THR A 53 -1.17 16.67 -6.11
N GLN A 54 -1.92 15.80 -6.81
CA GLN A 54 -1.35 14.67 -7.54
C GLN A 54 -0.41 15.19 -8.63
N LEU A 55 0.78 14.59 -8.72
CA LEU A 55 1.77 14.94 -9.73
C LEU A 55 1.97 13.75 -10.67
N GLU A 56 2.03 14.03 -11.96
CA GLU A 56 2.25 13.01 -12.98
C GLU A 56 3.70 12.51 -12.94
N PRO A 57 3.93 11.19 -12.76
CA PRO A 57 5.27 10.64 -12.81
C PRO A 57 5.73 10.51 -14.28
N MET A 58 6.99 10.83 -14.56
CA MET A 58 7.54 10.67 -15.92
C MET A 58 7.86 9.20 -16.27
N LEU A 59 8.06 8.35 -15.25
CA LEU A 59 8.34 6.93 -15.37
C LEU A 59 7.51 6.16 -14.34
N PRO A 60 7.26 4.85 -14.55
CA PRO A 60 6.62 4.01 -13.54
C PRO A 60 7.36 4.09 -12.20
N ASP A 61 6.68 4.61 -11.19
CA ASP A 61 7.15 4.77 -9.82
C ASP A 61 5.94 4.74 -8.88
N CYS A 62 6.16 4.81 -7.57
CA CYS A 62 5.08 5.06 -6.62
C CYS A 62 4.37 6.40 -6.90
N PRO A 63 3.09 6.53 -6.52
CA PRO A 63 2.38 7.80 -6.55
C PRO A 63 3.18 8.92 -5.91
N ARG A 64 3.12 10.11 -6.50
CA ARG A 64 3.72 11.33 -5.92
C ARG A 64 2.70 12.45 -5.83
N VAL A 65 2.75 13.18 -4.73
CA VAL A 65 1.93 14.36 -4.48
C VAL A 65 2.80 15.53 -4.06
N SER A 66 2.31 16.75 -4.24
CA SER A 66 3.02 17.95 -3.79
C SER A 66 3.10 17.99 -2.26
N ALA A 67 4.26 18.38 -1.73
CA ALA A 67 4.45 18.73 -0.33
C ALA A 67 4.02 20.18 0.01
N GLY A 68 3.57 20.97 -0.98
CA GLY A 68 3.19 22.37 -0.78
C GLY A 68 4.38 23.32 -0.55
N THR A 69 5.57 22.92 -0.99
CA THR A 69 6.81 23.69 -0.82
C THR A 69 7.83 23.29 -1.88
N GLU A 70 8.59 24.25 -2.41
CA GLU A 70 9.76 23.99 -3.27
C GLU A 70 11.04 23.73 -2.46
N ARG A 71 11.00 23.95 -1.14
CA ARG A 71 12.15 23.74 -0.25
C ARG A 71 12.20 22.29 0.24
N HIS A 72 13.17 21.54 -0.25
CA HIS A 72 13.43 20.13 0.10
C HIS A 72 13.37 19.88 1.62
N GLU A 73 14.07 20.70 2.39
CA GLU A 73 14.19 20.56 3.85
C GLU A 73 12.88 20.76 4.61
N LEU A 74 11.87 21.36 3.97
CA LEU A 74 10.55 21.59 4.58
C LEU A 74 9.53 20.50 4.24
N THR A 75 9.82 19.62 3.27
CA THR A 75 8.83 18.65 2.76
C THR A 75 8.29 17.74 3.85
N SER A 76 9.14 17.24 4.75
CA SER A 76 8.68 16.37 5.86
C SER A 76 7.79 17.10 6.86
N TRP A 77 8.09 18.37 7.18
CA TRP A 77 7.28 19.17 8.09
C TRP A 77 5.94 19.55 7.48
N MET A 78 5.95 20.06 6.24
CA MET A 78 4.75 20.50 5.54
C MET A 78 3.78 19.36 5.25
N SER A 79 4.30 18.17 4.98
CA SER A 79 3.50 16.98 4.68
C SER A 79 3.09 16.16 5.90
N PHE A 80 3.53 16.51 7.11
CA PHE A 80 3.38 15.67 8.30
C PHE A 80 1.93 15.23 8.53
N GLU A 81 0.99 16.17 8.59
CA GLU A 81 -0.43 15.86 8.81
C GLU A 81 -1.03 15.03 7.68
N SER A 82 -0.66 15.33 6.43
CA SER A 82 -1.16 14.57 5.27
C SER A 82 -0.66 13.13 5.26
N ILE A 83 0.61 12.91 5.63
CA ILE A 83 1.21 11.58 5.75
C ILE A 83 0.47 10.74 6.79
N PHE A 84 0.17 11.30 7.96
CA PHE A 84 -0.57 10.57 8.99
C PHE A 84 -2.02 10.32 8.60
N ARG A 85 -2.66 11.23 7.87
CA ARG A 85 -3.97 10.96 7.26
C ARG A 85 -3.89 9.77 6.29
N PHE A 86 -2.91 9.75 5.40
CA PHE A 86 -2.67 8.63 4.48
C PHE A 86 -2.48 7.30 5.23
N PHE A 87 -1.66 7.27 6.28
CA PHE A 87 -1.48 6.06 7.08
C PHE A 87 -2.78 5.59 7.74
N ASN A 88 -3.58 6.51 8.27
CA ASN A 88 -4.87 6.18 8.87
C ASN A 88 -5.86 5.61 7.84
N GLU A 89 -5.87 6.14 6.62
CA GLU A 89 -6.71 5.62 5.54
C GLU A 89 -6.29 4.19 5.15
N VAL A 90 -4.99 3.94 4.96
CA VAL A 90 -4.49 2.60 4.65
C VAL A 90 -4.80 1.59 5.75
N LEU A 91 -4.68 1.98 7.02
CA LEU A 91 -5.01 1.11 8.15
C LEU A 91 -6.51 0.75 8.18
N LYS A 92 -7.39 1.73 7.95
CA LYS A 92 -8.83 1.48 7.90
C LYS A 92 -9.20 0.51 6.78
N THR A 93 -8.68 0.72 5.57
CA THR A 93 -8.95 -0.19 4.44
C THR A 93 -8.50 -1.61 4.76
N LYS A 94 -7.33 -1.78 5.41
CA LYS A 94 -6.88 -3.12 5.83
C LYS A 94 -7.79 -3.77 6.86
N GLU A 95 -8.23 -3.02 7.86
CA GLU A 95 -9.16 -3.55 8.88
C GLU A 95 -10.49 -3.99 8.24
N GLU A 96 -10.98 -3.25 7.24
CA GLU A 96 -12.18 -3.58 6.48
C GLU A 96 -11.97 -4.86 5.64
N GLU A 97 -10.84 -4.99 4.92
CA GLU A 97 -10.49 -6.20 4.15
C GLU A 97 -10.41 -7.45 5.05
N GLU A 98 -9.76 -7.34 6.21
CA GLU A 98 -9.65 -8.45 7.18
C GLU A 98 -11.01 -8.83 7.77
N ALA A 99 -11.87 -7.84 8.05
CA ALA A 99 -13.23 -8.06 8.53
C ALA A 99 -14.08 -8.80 7.48
N GLU A 100 -14.02 -8.38 6.21
CA GLU A 100 -14.71 -9.03 5.10
C GLU A 100 -14.22 -10.49 4.91
N GLU A 101 -12.92 -10.73 4.90
CA GLU A 101 -12.35 -12.07 4.75
C GLU A 101 -12.80 -13.00 5.91
N SER A 102 -12.80 -12.50 7.14
CA SER A 102 -13.29 -13.25 8.31
C SER A 102 -14.77 -13.62 8.23
N SER A 103 -15.61 -12.73 7.67
CA SER A 103 -17.04 -12.96 7.51
C SER A 103 -17.36 -14.02 6.43
N ASN A 104 -16.57 -14.05 5.36
CA ASN A 104 -16.74 -15.00 4.26
C ASN A 104 -16.32 -16.43 4.64
N VAL A 105 -15.31 -16.58 5.49
CA VAL A 105 -14.85 -17.89 6.02
C VAL A 105 -15.94 -18.59 6.85
N VAL A 106 -16.85 -17.85 7.49
CA VAL A 106 -17.90 -18.41 8.36
C VAL A 106 -19.05 -19.08 7.59
N THR A 107 -19.11 -18.98 6.25
CA THR A 107 -20.28 -19.44 5.45
C THR A 107 -20.23 -20.90 4.97
N THR A 108 -19.24 -21.73 5.32
CA THR A 108 -19.23 -23.16 4.88
C THR A 108 -19.17 -24.17 6.03
N ARG A 109 -20.29 -24.40 6.72
CA ARG A 109 -20.51 -25.65 7.48
C ARG A 109 -21.97 -25.90 7.86
N SER A 110 -22.78 -26.36 6.90
CA SER A 110 -23.95 -27.20 7.19
C SER A 110 -24.47 -27.89 5.93
N GLY A 111 -23.94 -29.08 5.66
CA GLY A 111 -24.39 -29.99 4.60
C GLY A 111 -24.29 -31.44 5.08
N SER A 112 -25.08 -31.77 6.10
CA SER A 112 -25.51 -33.10 6.56
C SER A 112 -24.79 -34.33 5.97
N LEU A 113 -23.89 -34.92 6.77
CA LEU A 113 -23.52 -36.33 6.65
C LEU A 113 -24.78 -37.17 6.94
N LYS A 114 -25.44 -37.69 5.91
CA LYS A 114 -26.31 -38.87 6.06
C LYS A 114 -25.60 -40.08 5.47
N ASN A 115 -24.90 -40.79 6.35
CA ASN A 115 -24.54 -42.19 6.15
C ASN A 115 -25.82 -42.97 5.84
N LYS A 116 -25.86 -43.64 4.68
CA LYS A 116 -26.71 -44.81 4.47
C LYS A 116 -25.79 -46.02 4.34
N HIS A 117 -25.54 -46.64 5.47
CA HIS A 117 -25.27 -48.07 5.55
C HIS A 117 -26.61 -48.82 5.59
N GLN A 118 -26.57 -50.08 5.16
CA GLN A 118 -27.62 -51.12 5.12
C GLN A 118 -28.50 -51.12 3.86
N ASP A 119 -28.79 -52.24 3.21
CA ASP A 119 -28.36 -53.64 3.29
C ASP A 119 -28.96 -54.31 2.02
N LEU A 120 -28.31 -55.36 1.52
CA LEU A 120 -28.73 -56.33 0.47
C LEU A 120 -28.63 -55.91 -1.00
#